data_AF-A0A960Y436-F1
#
_entry.id   AF-A0A960Y436-F1
#
_cell.length_a   1.000
_cell.length_b   1.000
_cell.length_c   1.000
_cell.angle_alpha   90.00
_cell.angle_beta   90.00
_cell.angle_gamma   90.00
#
_symmetry.space_group_name_H-M   'P 1'
#
loop_
_entity.id
_entity.type
_entity.pdbx_description
1 polymer ?
#
loop_
_entity_poly.entity_id
_entity_poly.type
_entity_poly.pdbx_seq_one_letter_code
_entity_poly.pdbx_strand_id
1 'polypeptide(L)'
;MYKKIQEQKKLGYSISEISRMNSLDRKTTRKYYSMNPEEFSAYFASKSNREKKLDDYKECILELYELNNFQKLNMSAVFDYLEERFGALKCTEKTLRNY
;
A
#
# COMPACT_ATOMS: atom_id res chain seq x y z
N MET A 1 13.39 -5.89 6.35
CA MET A 1 13.08 -7.08 7.18
C MET A 1 13.32 -8.38 6.43
N TYR A 2 12.56 -8.69 5.37
CA TYR A 2 12.71 -9.92 4.58
C TYR A 2 14.14 -10.15 4.04
N LYS A 3 14.70 -9.17 3.31
CA LYS A 3 16.05 -9.28 2.71
C LYS A 3 17.14 -9.64 3.74
N LYS A 4 17.15 -8.94 4.88
CA LYS A 4 18.12 -9.17 5.97
C LYS A 4 18.01 -10.57 6.58
N ILE A 5 16.79 -11.06 6.81
CA ILE A 5 16.54 -12.42 7.33
C ILE A 5 17.00 -13.47 6.32
N GLN A 6 16.78 -13.25 5.02
CA GLN A 6 17.21 -14.15 3.96
C GLN A 6 18.74 -14.16 3.78
N GLU A 7 19.40 -13.01 3.91
CA GLU A 7 20.87 -12.92 3.94
C GLU A 7 21.44 -13.70 5.12
N GLN A 8 20.89 -13.54 6.31
CA GLN A 8 21.31 -14.30 7.50
C GLN A 8 21.01 -15.80 7.38
N LYS A 9 19.90 -16.19 6.75
CA LYS A 9 19.60 -17.59 6.41
C LYS A 9 20.66 -18.17 5.47
N LYS A 10 21.08 -17.42 4.44
CA LYS A 10 22.16 -17.85 3.53
C LYS A 10 23.50 -18.02 4.23
N LEU A 11 23.75 -17.24 5.29
CA LEU A 11 24.94 -17.37 6.14
C LEU A 11 24.85 -18.53 7.16
N GLY A 12 23.73 -19.26 7.21
CA GLY A 12 23.57 -20.45 8.07
C GLY A 12 22.96 -20.17 9.45
N TYR A 13 22.52 -18.94 9.73
CA TYR A 13 21.92 -18.61 11.02
C TYR A 13 20.53 -19.24 11.22
N SER A 14 20.25 -19.66 12.44
CA SER A 14 18.96 -20.18 12.86
C SER A 14 17.94 -19.07 13.14
N ILE A 15 16.65 -19.42 13.12
CA ILE A 15 15.53 -18.49 13.41
C ILE A 15 15.70 -17.80 14.78
N SER A 16 16.20 -18.53 15.78
CA SER A 16 16.42 -18.00 17.13
C SER A 16 17.55 -16.97 17.17
N GLU A 17 18.63 -17.20 16.45
CA GLU A 17 19.76 -16.26 16.36
C GLU A 17 19.35 -15.00 15.60
N ILE A 18 18.67 -15.14 14.47
CA ILE A 18 18.18 -14.03 13.66
C ILE A 18 17.20 -13.16 14.46
N SER A 19 16.30 -13.77 15.24
CA SER A 19 15.34 -13.05 16.09
C SER A 19 16.05 -12.24 17.17
N ARG A 20 17.03 -12.82 17.87
CA ARG A 20 17.82 -12.13 18.90
C ARG A 20 18.69 -11.03 18.30
N MET A 21 19.38 -11.30 17.20
CA MET A 21 20.30 -10.37 16.54
C MET A 21 19.60 -9.14 15.96
N ASN A 22 18.37 -9.30 15.48
CA ASN A 22 17.59 -8.19 14.92
C ASN A 22 16.56 -7.61 15.89
N SER A 23 16.49 -8.10 17.14
CA SER A 23 15.42 -7.76 18.10
C SER A 23 14.02 -7.87 17.49
N LEU A 24 13.80 -8.89 16.66
CA LEU A 24 12.53 -9.13 15.97
C LEU A 24 11.71 -10.18 16.69
N ASP A 25 10.40 -9.99 16.69
CA ASP A 25 9.46 -11.00 17.16
C ASP A 25 9.66 -12.33 16.40
N ARG A 26 9.66 -13.43 17.16
CA ARG A 26 9.91 -14.78 16.64
C ARG A 26 8.92 -15.16 15.54
N LYS A 27 7.66 -14.70 15.60
CA LYS A 27 6.67 -15.01 14.56
C LYS A 27 7.03 -14.32 13.25
N THR A 28 7.47 -13.08 13.32
CA THR A 28 7.91 -12.29 12.15
C THR A 28 9.15 -12.90 11.52
N THR A 29 10.13 -13.30 12.33
CA THR A 29 11.33 -13.98 11.83
C THR A 29 10.99 -15.31 11.18
N ARG A 30 10.17 -16.15 11.83
CA ARG A 30 9.76 -17.46 11.27
C ARG A 30 9.01 -17.32 9.95
N LYS A 31 8.11 -16.34 9.86
CA LYS A 31 7.35 -16.03 8.65
C LYS A 31 8.29 -15.71 7.49
N TYR A 32 9.17 -14.73 7.65
CA TYR A 32 10.07 -14.32 6.56
C TYR A 32 11.21 -15.29 6.28
N TYR A 33 11.59 -16.14 7.24
CA TYR A 33 12.60 -17.18 7.05
C TYR A 33 12.10 -18.33 6.15
N SER A 34 10.80 -18.64 6.23
CA SER A 34 10.17 -19.71 5.46
C SER A 34 9.57 -19.21 4.14
N MET A 35 9.36 -17.89 4.02
CA MET A 35 8.76 -17.25 2.86
C MET A 35 9.75 -17.21 1.67
N ASN A 36 9.24 -17.49 0.47
CA ASN A 36 10.00 -17.41 -0.76
C ASN A 36 9.94 -16.00 -1.40
N PRO A 37 10.84 -15.66 -2.33
CA PRO A 37 10.84 -14.35 -3.00
C PRO A 37 9.53 -14.03 -3.73
N GLU A 38 8.93 -15.03 -4.38
CA GLU A 38 7.64 -14.90 -5.07
C GLU A 38 6.50 -14.63 -4.08
N GLU A 39 6.44 -15.40 -2.99
CA GLU A 39 5.47 -15.19 -1.91
C GLU A 39 5.64 -13.82 -1.24
N PHE A 40 6.88 -13.36 -1.07
CA PHE A 40 7.15 -12.03 -0.54
C PHE A 40 6.69 -10.95 -1.51
N SER A 41 6.93 -11.12 -2.81
CA SER A 41 6.45 -10.19 -3.84
C SER A 41 4.92 -10.10 -3.83
N ALA A 42 4.23 -11.25 -3.82
CA ALA A 42 2.78 -11.32 -3.73
C ALA A 42 2.25 -10.70 -2.42
N TYR A 43 2.89 -10.99 -1.29
CA TYR A 43 2.52 -10.42 0.02
C TYR A 43 2.76 -8.90 0.10
N PHE A 44 3.82 -8.41 -0.55
CA PHE A 44 4.11 -6.99 -0.62
C PHE A 44 3.10 -6.28 -1.55
N ALA A 45 2.82 -6.87 -2.71
CA ALA A 45 1.80 -6.40 -3.63
C ALA A 45 0.41 -6.39 -3.00
N SER A 46 0.01 -7.44 -2.29
CA SER A 46 -1.28 -7.51 -1.60
C SER A 46 -1.40 -6.52 -0.45
N LYS A 47 -0.28 -6.20 0.22
CA LYS A 47 -0.26 -5.14 1.25
C LYS A 47 -0.28 -3.74 0.67
N SER A 48 0.26 -3.55 -0.54
CA SER A 48 0.25 -2.27 -1.25
C SER A 48 -1.10 -2.02 -1.93
N ASN A 49 -1.72 -3.05 -2.48
CA ASN A 49 -3.06 -3.05 -3.07
C ASN A 49 -4.14 -3.21 -2.01
N ARG A 50 -4.17 -2.29 -1.03
CA ARG A 50 -5.46 -1.97 -0.44
C ARG A 50 -6.24 -1.28 -1.54
N GLU A 51 -7.17 -2.00 -2.17
CA GLU A 51 -8.17 -1.40 -3.06
C GLU A 51 -8.77 -0.21 -2.31
N LYS A 52 -8.35 1.00 -2.71
CA LYS A 52 -8.92 2.20 -2.12
C LYS A 52 -10.26 2.34 -2.83
N LYS A 53 -11.32 2.66 -2.09
CA LYS A 53 -12.66 2.93 -2.67
C LYS A 53 -12.65 4.01 -3.76
N LEU A 54 -11.54 4.74 -3.91
CA LEU A 54 -11.32 5.80 -4.87
C LEU A 54 -10.56 5.34 -6.12
N ASP A 55 -10.04 4.10 -6.15
CA ASP A 55 -9.41 3.57 -7.36
C ASP A 55 -10.40 3.50 -8.52
N ASP A 56 -11.69 3.21 -8.24
CA ASP A 56 -12.79 3.26 -9.23
C ASP A 56 -12.95 4.65 -9.88
N TYR A 57 -12.55 5.71 -9.18
CA TYR A 57 -12.68 7.10 -9.63
C TYR A 57 -11.34 7.73 -10.03
N LYS A 58 -10.25 6.96 -9.98
CA LYS A 58 -8.88 7.44 -10.20
C LYS A 58 -8.71 8.08 -11.57
N GLU A 59 -9.21 7.44 -12.62
CA GLU A 59 -9.08 7.93 -13.99
C GLU A 59 -9.74 9.30 -14.13
N CYS A 60 -10.95 9.48 -13.59
CA CYS A 60 -11.63 10.79 -13.62
C CYS A 60 -10.93 11.86 -12.79
N ILE A 61 -10.36 11.50 -11.64
CA ILE A 61 -9.57 12.45 -10.86
C ILE A 61 -8.36 12.91 -11.69
N LEU A 62 -7.65 11.98 -12.34
CA LEU A 62 -6.49 12.30 -13.19
C LEU A 62 -6.89 13.17 -14.38
N GLU A 63 -7.96 12.84 -15.10
CA GLU A 63 -8.49 13.65 -16.20
C GLU A 63 -8.80 15.09 -15.75
N LEU A 64 -9.39 15.23 -14.56
CA LEU A 64 -9.75 16.54 -14.01
C LEU A 64 -8.51 17.38 -13.66
N TYR A 65 -7.47 16.76 -13.12
CA TYR A 65 -6.19 17.43 -12.91
C TYR A 65 -5.47 17.73 -14.22
N GLU A 66 -5.52 16.87 -15.22
CA GLU A 66 -4.97 17.10 -16.56
C GLU A 66 -5.62 18.32 -17.22
N LEU A 67 -6.96 18.38 -17.22
CA LEU A 67 -7.72 19.52 -17.73
C LEU A 67 -7.38 20.82 -16.97
N ASN A 68 -7.04 20.72 -15.70
CA ASN A 68 -6.64 21.85 -14.86
C ASN A 68 -5.12 22.12 -14.84
N ASN A 69 -4.35 21.57 -15.78
CA ASN A 69 -2.89 21.74 -15.86
C ASN A 69 -2.16 21.38 -14.55
N PHE A 70 -2.65 20.39 -13.82
CA PHE A 70 -2.13 19.95 -12.52
C PHE A 70 -2.06 21.06 -11.45
N GLN A 71 -2.87 22.12 -11.59
CA GLN A 71 -2.97 23.13 -10.55
C GLN A 71 -3.70 22.57 -9.32
N LYS A 72 -3.36 23.10 -8.14
CA LYS A 72 -4.01 22.69 -6.89
C LYS A 72 -5.48 23.05 -6.92
N LEU A 73 -6.32 22.02 -6.88
CA LEU A 73 -7.76 22.13 -6.75
C LEU A 73 -8.19 22.00 -5.29
N ASN A 74 -9.32 22.64 -4.97
CA ASN A 74 -9.97 22.42 -3.69
C ASN A 74 -10.57 21.01 -3.65
N MET A 75 -10.24 20.24 -2.62
CA MET A 75 -10.71 18.86 -2.47
C MET A 75 -12.23 18.77 -2.39
N SER A 76 -12.90 19.76 -1.78
CA SER A 76 -14.36 19.83 -1.76
C SER A 76 -14.93 19.96 -3.17
N ALA A 77 -14.34 20.81 -4.02
CA ALA A 77 -14.77 20.96 -5.42
C ALA A 77 -14.56 19.69 -6.26
N VAL A 78 -13.45 18.97 -6.03
CA VAL A 78 -13.21 17.68 -6.69
C VAL A 78 -14.22 16.63 -6.20
N PHE A 79 -14.55 16.63 -4.91
CA PHE A 79 -15.54 15.72 -4.34
C PHE A 79 -16.94 15.99 -4.88
N ASP A 80 -17.37 17.25 -4.91
CA ASP A 80 -18.66 17.67 -5.46
C ASP A 80 -18.77 17.29 -6.94
N TYR A 81 -17.72 17.49 -7.74
CA TYR A 81 -17.68 17.06 -9.15
C TYR A 81 -17.83 15.54 -9.30
N LEU A 82 -17.20 14.76 -8.43
CA LEU A 82 -17.33 13.30 -8.44
C LEU A 82 -18.75 12.86 -8.03
N GLU A 83 -19.38 13.54 -7.07
CA GLU A 83 -20.78 13.28 -6.69
C GLU A 83 -21.76 13.66 -7.80
N GLU A 84 -21.54 14.75 -8.52
CA GLU A 84 -22.36 15.14 -9.67
C GLU A 84 -22.27 14.13 -10.82
N ARG A 85 -21.07 13.61 -11.08
CA ARG A 85 -20.82 12.71 -12.23
C ARG A 85 -21.21 11.26 -11.96
N PHE A 86 -21.05 10.79 -10.72
CA PHE A 86 -21.27 9.38 -10.35
C PHE A 86 -22.40 9.16 -9.34
N GLY A 87 -23.02 10.22 -8.83
CA GLY A 87 -24.02 10.17 -7.77
C GLY A 87 -23.39 9.98 -6.38
N ALA A 88 -24.19 9.49 -5.43
CA ALA A 88 -23.75 9.30 -4.05
C ALA A 88 -22.52 8.36 -3.95
N LEU A 89 -21.36 8.95 -3.65
CA LEU A 89 -20.10 8.22 -3.54
C LEU A 89 -20.08 7.35 -2.27
N LYS A 90 -19.45 6.17 -2.35
CA LYS A 90 -19.26 5.27 -1.19
C LYS A 90 -18.13 5.71 -0.24
N CYS A 91 -17.58 6.90 -0.45
CA CYS A 91 -16.44 7.47 0.25
C CYS A 91 -16.71 8.91 0.70
N THR A 92 -15.94 9.38 1.68
CA THR A 92 -16.04 10.75 2.19
C THR A 92 -14.93 11.64 1.64
N GLU A 93 -15.08 12.97 1.72
CA GLU A 93 -14.05 13.94 1.34
C GLU A 93 -12.69 13.66 2.04
N LYS A 94 -12.74 13.24 3.31
CA LYS A 94 -11.53 12.82 4.05
C LYS A 94 -10.83 11.62 3.42
N THR A 95 -11.58 10.71 2.81
CA THR A 95 -11.03 9.57 2.07
C THR A 95 -10.33 10.06 0.80
N LEU A 96 -10.91 11.03 0.09
CA LEU A 96 -10.30 11.68 -1.07
C LEU A 96 -9.01 12.41 -0.73
N ARG A 97 -9.00 13.13 0.40
CA ARG A 97 -7.79 13.83 0.87
C ARG A 97 -6.62 12.90 1.23
N ASN A 98 -6.92 11.67 1.66
CA ASN A 98 -5.92 10.65 2.03
C ASN A 98 -5.56 9.72 0.86
N TYR A 99 -6.21 9.89 -0.30
CA TYR A 99 -6.00 9.07 -1.49
C TYR A 99 -4.71 9.47 -2.19
#